data_AF-A0A4Z2E8Q2-F1
#
_entry.id   AF-A0A4Z2E8Q2-F1
#
_cell.length_a   1.000
_cell.length_b   1.000
_cell.length_c   1.000
_cell.angle_alpha   90.00
_cell.angle_beta   90.00
_cell.angle_gamma   90.00
#
_symmetry.space_group_name_H-M   'P 1'
#
loop_
_entity.id
_entity.type
_entity.pdbx_description
1 polymer ?
#
loop_
_entity_poly.entity_id
_entity_poly.type
_entity_poly.pdbx_seq_one_letter_code
_entity_poly.pdbx_strand_id
1 'polypeptide(L)'
;MPSCIVAFHVTCAFDRGAEMRTVLADNDEVRFKSFCLDHSGRPERGAAHAAAHAAVHAHAAAHAVAHAHAAHAAHVAHAHAHAAGGEQRAEREQLERDAVGQRKQKLQQLEDEFYRLVDPREVAQSLALPGPQVDFLYQFWKTKRKANFNRPLVTLKRDEVDDLAQQEQDVLYRRLQLFTHLRQDLERVSVCVCVYM
;
A
#
# COMPACT_ATOMS: atom_id res chain seq x y z
N MET A 1 8.99 -14.28 -23.22
CA MET A 1 10.02 -15.21 -22.73
C MET A 1 9.55 -15.74 -21.38
N PRO A 2 9.57 -17.06 -21.13
CA PRO A 2 9.30 -17.56 -19.78
C PRO A 2 10.36 -17.01 -18.82
N SER A 3 9.96 -16.49 -17.67
CA SER A 3 10.90 -16.16 -16.60
C SER A 3 11.53 -17.45 -16.11
N CYS A 4 12.85 -17.53 -16.14
CA CYS A 4 13.58 -18.58 -15.44
C CYS A 4 13.42 -18.33 -13.94
N ILE A 5 12.86 -19.29 -13.21
CA ILE A 5 12.66 -19.19 -11.76
C ILE A 5 13.48 -20.32 -11.11
N VAL A 6 14.55 -19.93 -10.42
CA VAL A 6 15.42 -20.83 -9.67
C VAL A 6 15.67 -20.19 -8.31
N ALA A 7 15.48 -20.95 -7.23
CA ALA A 7 15.78 -20.49 -5.88
C ALA A 7 17.26 -20.74 -5.55
N PHE A 8 17.92 -19.78 -4.91
CA PHE A 8 19.29 -19.91 -4.42
C PHE A 8 19.51 -19.02 -3.20
N HIS A 9 20.49 -19.38 -2.36
CA HIS A 9 21.01 -18.46 -1.35
C HIS A 9 21.88 -17.39 -2.02
N VAL A 10 21.68 -16.12 -1.67
CA VAL A 10 22.36 -14.96 -2.26
C VAL A 10 23.88 -15.09 -2.17
N THR A 11 24.41 -15.48 -1.00
CA THR A 11 25.86 -15.67 -0.79
C THR A 11 26.42 -16.79 -1.68
N CYS A 12 25.76 -17.96 -1.70
CA CYS A 12 26.18 -19.09 -2.54
C CYS A 12 26.10 -18.76 -4.04
N ALA A 13 25.21 -17.84 -4.43
CA ALA A 13 25.09 -17.39 -5.81
C ALA A 13 26.26 -16.48 -6.20
N PHE A 14 26.68 -15.56 -5.33
CA PHE A 14 27.88 -14.75 -5.55
C PHE A 14 29.16 -15.60 -5.65
N ASP A 15 29.34 -16.56 -4.74
CA ASP A 15 30.51 -17.44 -4.71
C ASP A 15 30.62 -18.31 -5.98
N ARG A 16 29.48 -18.54 -6.65
CA ARG A 16 29.38 -19.33 -7.88
C ARG A 16 29.27 -18.48 -9.14
N GLY A 17 29.41 -17.16 -9.03
CA GLY A 17 29.45 -16.25 -10.17
C GLY A 17 28.09 -15.90 -10.79
N ALA A 18 27.00 -15.96 -10.02
CA ALA A 18 25.70 -15.47 -10.47
C ALA A 18 25.73 -13.94 -10.61
N GLU A 19 25.18 -13.42 -11.71
CA GLU A 19 25.15 -12.00 -12.01
C GLU A 19 23.92 -11.34 -11.35
N MET A 20 24.14 -10.19 -10.71
CA MET A 20 23.07 -9.35 -10.16
C MET A 20 23.18 -7.95 -10.73
N ARG A 21 22.09 -7.43 -11.29
CA ARG A 21 22.03 -6.08 -11.87
C ARG A 21 20.96 -5.25 -11.18
N THR A 22 21.35 -4.04 -10.78
CA THR A 22 20.41 -2.99 -10.40
C THR A 22 20.03 -2.22 -11.67
N VAL A 23 18.74 -2.18 -11.98
CA VAL A 23 18.20 -1.53 -13.17
C VAL A 23 17.23 -0.44 -12.71
N LEU A 24 17.44 0.79 -13.21
CA LEU A 24 16.48 1.87 -13.05
C LEU A 24 15.43 1.73 -14.16
N ALA A 25 14.16 1.59 -13.79
CA ALA A 25 13.06 1.60 -14.75
C ALA A 25 12.70 3.03 -15.17
N ASP A 26 11.97 3.18 -16.27
CA ASP A 26 11.56 4.49 -16.82
C ASP A 26 10.69 5.34 -15.88
N ASN A 27 10.19 4.77 -14.78
CA ASN A 27 9.42 5.45 -13.73
C ASN A 27 10.26 5.77 -12.46
N ASP A 28 11.58 5.85 -12.57
CA ASP A 28 12.53 6.00 -11.43
C ASP A 28 12.47 4.85 -10.38
N GLU A 29 11.84 3.73 -10.70
CA GLU A 29 11.83 2.53 -9.84
C GLU A 29 13.14 1.76 -9.95
N VAL A 30 13.83 1.57 -8.82
CA VAL A 30 15.03 0.72 -8.74
C VAL A 30 14.60 -0.74 -8.60
N ARG A 31 14.98 -1.58 -9.59
CA ARG A 31 14.72 -3.03 -9.58
C ARG A 31 16.03 -3.81 -9.51
N PHE A 32 16.06 -4.83 -8.66
CA PHE A 32 17.17 -5.78 -8.60
C PHE A 32 16.81 -7.02 -9.41
N LYS A 33 17.60 -7.32 -10.43
CA LYS A 33 17.48 -8.55 -11.24
C LYS A 33 18.67 -9.45 -10.92
N SER A 34 18.39 -10.67 -10.49
CA SER A 34 19.40 -11.71 -10.31
C SER A 34 19.23 -12.77 -11.38
N PHE A 35 20.32 -13.17 -12.02
CA PHE A 35 20.34 -14.19 -13.06
C PHE A 35 20.80 -15.51 -12.44
N CYS A 36 20.20 -16.64 -12.87
CA CYS A 36 20.72 -17.95 -12.48
C CYS A 36 22.08 -18.20 -13.14
N LEU A 37 22.80 -19.24 -12.70
CA LEU A 37 24.13 -19.57 -13.22
C LEU A 37 24.13 -19.80 -14.73
N ASP A 38 23.06 -20.40 -15.28
CA ASP A 38 22.90 -20.63 -16.72
C ASP A 38 22.68 -19.34 -17.52
N HIS A 39 22.23 -18.27 -16.86
CA HIS A 39 21.92 -16.98 -17.48
C HIS A 39 22.88 -15.84 -17.08
N SER A 40 23.88 -16.10 -16.25
CA SER A 40 24.80 -15.09 -15.69
C SER A 40 26.03 -14.80 -16.57
N GLY A 41 26.01 -15.16 -17.86
CA GLY A 41 27.23 -15.26 -18.67
C GLY A 41 27.14 -14.94 -20.16
N ARG A 42 26.23 -14.07 -20.63
CA ARG A 42 26.25 -13.64 -22.03
C ARG A 42 25.81 -12.19 -22.24
N PRO A 43 26.60 -11.36 -22.97
CA PRO A 43 26.12 -10.05 -23.39
C PRO A 43 25.02 -10.24 -24.43
N GLU A 44 23.98 -9.43 -24.34
CA GLU A 44 22.84 -9.49 -25.24
C GLU A 44 23.27 -9.32 -26.70
N ARG A 45 23.06 -10.36 -27.50
CA ARG A 45 22.92 -10.26 -28.96
C ARG A 45 21.79 -11.19 -29.40
N GLY A 46 20.84 -10.63 -30.12
CA GLY A 46 19.64 -11.31 -30.57
C GLY A 46 19.89 -12.42 -31.59
N ALA A 47 18.81 -13.20 -31.75
CA ALA A 47 18.47 -14.12 -32.84
C ALA A 47 19.16 -15.49 -32.94
N ALA A 48 18.28 -16.52 -32.96
CA ALA A 48 18.34 -17.80 -33.67
C ALA A 48 19.23 -18.96 -33.15
N HIS A 49 18.59 -19.99 -32.58
CA HIS A 49 18.58 -21.39 -33.07
C HIS A 49 17.58 -22.18 -32.20
N ALA A 50 16.41 -22.59 -32.68
CA ALA A 50 16.15 -23.77 -33.51
C ALA A 50 16.56 -25.11 -32.86
N ALA A 51 15.51 -25.84 -32.47
CA ALA A 51 15.29 -27.28 -32.60
C ALA A 51 15.78 -28.27 -31.52
N ALA A 52 14.78 -29.10 -31.16
CA ALA A 52 14.82 -30.52 -30.82
C ALA A 52 15.24 -30.92 -29.39
N HIS A 53 14.26 -31.39 -28.61
CA HIS A 53 13.98 -32.83 -28.63
C HIS A 53 12.56 -33.16 -28.15
N ALA A 54 11.92 -34.04 -28.90
CA ALA A 54 10.61 -34.60 -28.66
C ALA A 54 10.68 -35.85 -27.78
N ALA A 55 9.48 -36.40 -27.53
CA ALA A 55 9.15 -37.81 -27.25
C ALA A 55 9.15 -38.26 -25.77
N VAL A 56 8.19 -39.04 -25.23
CA VAL A 56 6.93 -39.70 -25.67
C VAL A 56 6.18 -40.11 -24.37
N HIS A 57 4.83 -40.08 -24.33
CA HIS A 57 3.97 -41.26 -24.12
C HIS A 57 2.49 -40.90 -23.95
N ALA A 58 1.69 -41.50 -24.84
CA ALA A 58 0.24 -41.49 -24.92
C ALA A 58 -0.33 -42.83 -24.44
N HIS A 59 -1.52 -42.81 -23.83
CA HIS A 59 -2.67 -43.74 -23.96
C HIS A 59 -3.69 -43.35 -22.88
N ALA A 60 -5.02 -43.52 -22.96
CA ALA A 60 -5.92 -44.17 -23.90
C ALA A 60 -7.33 -43.58 -23.70
N ALA A 61 -8.23 -43.87 -24.64
CA ALA A 61 -9.60 -43.37 -24.67
C ALA A 61 -10.62 -44.24 -23.91
N ALA A 62 -11.78 -43.59 -23.69
CA ALA A 62 -13.14 -44.13 -23.58
C ALA A 62 -13.61 -44.77 -22.26
N HIS A 63 -14.58 -44.09 -21.61
CA HIS A 63 -15.89 -44.69 -21.31
C HIS A 63 -16.93 -43.60 -21.00
N ALA A 64 -17.97 -43.52 -21.83
CA ALA A 64 -19.21 -42.84 -21.51
C ALA A 64 -20.14 -43.85 -20.82
N VAL A 65 -20.67 -43.48 -19.66
CA VAL A 65 -22.03 -43.75 -19.09
C VAL A 65 -21.95 -43.38 -17.60
N ALA A 66 -22.26 -42.12 -17.27
CA ALA A 66 -22.66 -41.61 -15.93
C ALA A 66 -22.74 -40.06 -15.86
N HIS A 67 -22.76 -39.33 -16.98
CA HIS A 67 -22.47 -37.89 -16.99
C HIS A 67 -23.68 -36.93 -16.87
N ALA A 68 -24.90 -37.41 -16.60
CA ALA A 68 -26.08 -36.54 -16.50
C ALA A 68 -26.36 -36.02 -15.07
N HIS A 69 -26.06 -36.80 -14.02
CA HIS A 69 -26.33 -36.39 -12.63
C HIS A 69 -25.17 -35.63 -11.97
N ALA A 70 -23.92 -35.95 -12.31
CA ALA A 70 -22.73 -35.27 -11.79
C ALA A 70 -22.58 -33.83 -12.32
N ALA A 71 -22.99 -33.57 -13.57
CA ALA A 71 -22.95 -32.24 -14.17
C ALA A 71 -23.97 -31.28 -13.54
N HIS A 72 -25.17 -31.77 -13.19
CA HIS A 72 -26.16 -30.96 -12.49
C HIS A 72 -25.74 -30.64 -11.05
N ALA A 73 -25.19 -31.63 -10.33
CA ALA A 73 -24.64 -31.42 -8.98
C ALA A 73 -23.47 -30.42 -8.97
N ALA A 74 -22.57 -30.48 -9.96
CA ALA A 74 -21.47 -29.53 -10.12
C ALA A 74 -21.96 -28.11 -10.49
N HIS A 75 -22.97 -27.99 -11.36
CA HIS A 75 -23.56 -26.70 -11.74
C HIS A 75 -24.32 -26.06 -10.59
N VAL A 76 -25.03 -26.85 -9.78
CA VAL A 76 -25.73 -26.40 -8.57
C VAL A 76 -24.70 -25.97 -7.51
N ALA A 77 -23.64 -26.75 -7.27
CA ALA A 77 -22.56 -26.38 -6.36
C ALA A 77 -21.82 -25.10 -6.80
N HIS A 78 -21.58 -24.91 -8.10
CA HIS A 78 -20.96 -23.70 -8.63
C HIS A 78 -21.90 -22.48 -8.53
N ALA A 79 -23.20 -22.67 -8.76
CA ALA A 79 -24.21 -21.63 -8.55
C ALA A 79 -24.33 -21.22 -7.07
N HIS A 80 -24.27 -22.18 -6.14
CA HIS A 80 -24.23 -21.90 -4.69
C HIS A 80 -22.93 -21.21 -4.27
N ALA A 81 -21.79 -21.58 -4.85
CA ALA A 81 -20.52 -20.89 -4.60
C ALA A 81 -20.51 -19.45 -5.17
N HIS A 82 -21.13 -19.23 -6.33
CA HIS A 82 -21.34 -17.90 -6.90
C HIS A 82 -22.32 -17.05 -6.09
N ALA A 83 -23.40 -17.66 -5.58
CA ALA A 83 -24.35 -17.00 -4.69
C ALA A 83 -23.68 -16.62 -3.36
N ALA A 84 -22.95 -17.54 -2.73
CA ALA A 84 -22.19 -17.30 -1.50
C ALA A 84 -21.08 -16.25 -1.69
N GLY A 85 -20.38 -16.27 -2.83
CA GLY A 85 -19.41 -15.23 -3.18
C GLY A 85 -20.05 -13.87 -3.47
N GLY A 86 -21.29 -13.85 -3.99
CA GLY A 86 -22.10 -12.65 -4.17
C GLY A 86 -22.57 -12.06 -2.86
N GLU A 87 -23.01 -12.91 -1.92
CA GLU A 87 -23.41 -12.50 -0.56
C GLU A 87 -22.23 -11.94 0.22
N GLN A 88 -21.07 -12.60 0.21
CA GLN A 88 -19.84 -12.10 0.84
C GLN A 88 -19.37 -10.76 0.25
N ARG A 89 -19.51 -10.58 -1.07
CA ARG A 89 -19.20 -9.31 -1.73
C ARG A 89 -20.19 -8.21 -1.34
N ALA A 90 -21.49 -8.51 -1.29
CA ALA A 90 -22.52 -7.56 -0.88
C ALA A 90 -22.37 -7.15 0.59
N GLU A 91 -22.04 -8.10 1.47
CA GLU A 91 -21.75 -7.84 2.89
C GLU A 91 -20.52 -6.94 3.04
N ARG A 92 -19.44 -7.21 2.29
CA ARG A 92 -18.25 -6.34 2.28
C ARG A 92 -18.55 -4.93 1.76
N GLU A 93 -19.32 -4.80 0.67
CA GLU A 93 -19.75 -3.51 0.14
C GLU A 93 -20.65 -2.75 1.14
N GLN A 94 -21.48 -3.47 1.90
CA GLN A 94 -22.31 -2.91 2.96
C GLN A 94 -21.46 -2.39 4.13
N LEU A 95 -20.49 -3.18 4.60
CA LEU A 95 -19.54 -2.78 5.65
C LEU A 95 -18.73 -1.54 5.22
N GLU A 96 -18.30 -1.47 3.96
CA GLU A 96 -17.61 -0.31 3.41
C GLU A 96 -18.50 0.94 3.39
N ARG A 97 -19.79 0.82 3.00
CA ARG A 97 -20.76 1.93 3.05
C ARG A 97 -21.00 2.40 4.48
N ASP A 98 -21.16 1.48 5.42
CA ASP A 98 -21.38 1.79 6.83
C ASP A 98 -20.14 2.48 7.43
N ALA A 99 -18.93 2.03 7.08
CA ALA A 99 -17.69 2.69 7.50
C ALA A 99 -17.56 4.11 6.93
N VAL A 100 -17.92 4.33 5.66
CA VAL A 100 -17.94 5.66 5.05
C VAL A 100 -18.98 6.57 5.74
N GLY A 101 -20.16 6.02 6.06
CA GLY A 101 -21.19 6.71 6.81
C GLY A 101 -20.73 7.14 8.20
N GLN A 102 -20.12 6.22 8.95
CA GLN A 102 -19.56 6.48 10.28
C GLN A 102 -18.46 7.53 10.24
N ARG A 103 -17.55 7.45 9.25
CA ARG A 103 -16.48 8.45 9.08
C ARG A 103 -17.07 9.83 8.82
N LYS A 104 -18.08 9.94 7.95
CA LYS A 104 -18.78 11.20 7.67
C LYS A 104 -19.47 11.76 8.92
N GLN A 105 -20.12 10.91 9.70
CA GLN A 105 -20.77 11.32 10.95
C GLN A 105 -19.75 11.83 11.97
N LYS A 106 -18.63 11.13 12.14
CA LYS A 106 -17.56 11.55 13.06
C LYS A 106 -16.93 12.87 12.64
N LEU A 107 -16.73 13.09 11.34
CA LEU A 107 -16.27 14.38 10.82
C LEU A 107 -17.27 15.49 11.13
N GLN A 108 -18.58 15.26 10.95
CA GLN A 108 -19.60 16.25 11.29
C GLN A 108 -19.60 16.60 12.78
N GLN A 109 -19.46 15.61 13.65
CA GLN A 109 -19.38 15.83 15.11
C GLN A 109 -18.18 16.69 15.48
N LEU A 110 -17.01 16.40 14.91
CA LEU A 110 -15.80 17.19 15.13
C LEU A 110 -15.96 18.63 14.60
N GLU A 111 -16.60 18.81 13.45
CA GLU A 111 -16.90 20.14 12.92
C GLU A 111 -17.83 20.93 13.84
N ASP A 112 -18.88 20.30 14.38
CA ASP A 112 -19.84 20.96 15.26
C ASP A 112 -19.21 21.31 16.61
N GLU A 113 -18.38 20.42 17.17
CA GLU A 113 -17.62 20.66 18.39
C GLU A 113 -16.62 21.81 18.20
N PHE A 114 -15.92 21.85 17.06
CA PHE A 114 -14.97 22.91 16.76
C PHE A 114 -15.62 24.31 16.87
N TYR A 115 -16.84 24.50 16.35
CA TYR A 115 -17.53 25.79 16.41
C TYR A 115 -18.14 26.13 17.79
N ARG A 116 -18.11 25.20 18.76
CA ARG A 116 -18.46 25.51 20.15
C ARG A 116 -17.29 26.07 20.94
N LEU A 117 -16.05 25.89 20.47
CA LEU A 117 -14.85 26.36 21.17
C LEU A 117 -14.72 27.89 21.19
N VAL A 118 -15.47 28.59 20.36
CA VAL A 118 -15.47 30.06 20.28
C VAL A 118 -16.87 30.55 20.64
N ASP A 119 -16.99 31.26 21.75
CA ASP A 119 -18.19 32.03 22.08
C ASP A 119 -18.04 33.49 21.58
N PRO A 120 -18.81 33.92 20.56
CA PRO A 120 -18.78 35.28 20.05
C PRO A 120 -19.07 36.34 21.12
N ARG A 121 -19.83 36.00 22.16
CA ARG A 121 -20.19 36.92 23.25
C ARG A 121 -18.99 37.24 24.12
N GLU A 122 -18.20 36.22 24.46
CA GLU A 122 -16.95 36.38 25.20
C GLU A 122 -15.91 37.16 24.40
N VAL A 123 -15.84 36.91 23.09
CA VAL A 123 -14.97 37.67 22.17
C VAL A 123 -15.39 39.14 22.09
N ALA A 124 -16.69 39.42 21.99
CA ALA A 124 -17.20 40.79 21.98
C ALA A 124 -16.89 41.54 23.28
N GLN A 125 -17.06 40.88 24.44
CA GLN A 125 -16.76 41.45 25.75
C GLN A 125 -15.25 41.71 25.93
N SER A 126 -14.40 40.74 25.59
CA SER A 126 -12.95 40.86 25.75
C SER A 126 -12.32 41.93 24.85
N LEU A 127 -12.87 42.15 23.65
CA LEU A 127 -12.40 43.17 22.70
C LEU A 127 -13.17 44.50 22.82
N ALA A 128 -14.14 44.59 23.72
CA ALA A 128 -15.05 45.74 23.85
C ALA A 128 -15.70 46.17 22.52
N LEU A 129 -16.05 45.18 21.67
CA LEU A 129 -16.71 45.39 20.39
C LEU A 129 -18.22 45.13 20.51
N PRO A 130 -19.06 45.78 19.68
CA PRO A 130 -20.49 45.54 19.76
C PRO A 130 -20.84 44.14 19.21
N GLY A 131 -21.67 43.42 19.99
CA GLY A 131 -22.00 42.01 19.76
C GLY A 131 -22.51 41.67 18.35
N PRO A 132 -23.44 42.45 17.75
CA PRO A 132 -23.95 42.15 16.42
C PRO A 132 -22.87 42.09 15.32
N GLN A 133 -21.84 42.93 15.43
CA GLN A 133 -20.73 42.97 14.47
C GLN A 133 -19.83 41.75 14.63
N VAL A 134 -19.56 41.34 15.87
CA VAL A 134 -18.77 40.13 16.16
C VAL A 134 -19.51 38.87 15.73
N ASP A 135 -20.81 38.80 15.97
CA ASP A 135 -21.68 37.72 15.49
C ASP A 135 -21.67 37.64 13.97
N PHE A 136 -21.82 38.79 13.28
CA PHE A 136 -21.75 38.83 11.82
C PHE A 136 -20.40 38.33 11.30
N LEU A 137 -19.29 38.80 11.88
CA LEU A 137 -17.95 38.37 11.49
C LEU A 137 -17.74 36.87 11.75
N TYR A 138 -18.24 36.35 12.87
CA TYR A 138 -18.16 34.93 13.20
C TYR A 138 -18.94 34.06 12.20
N GLN A 139 -20.15 34.46 11.83
CA GLN A 139 -20.94 33.75 10.81
C GLN A 139 -20.29 33.80 9.43
N PHE A 140 -19.75 34.96 9.05
CA PHE A 140 -18.97 35.11 7.82
C PHE A 140 -17.76 34.18 7.82
N TRP A 141 -16.98 34.19 8.90
CA TRP A 141 -15.79 33.35 9.06
C TRP A 141 -16.12 31.86 8.98
N LYS A 142 -17.15 31.40 9.70
CA LYS A 142 -17.64 30.02 9.67
C LYS A 142 -18.04 29.60 8.25
N THR A 143 -18.78 30.46 7.55
CA THR A 143 -19.20 30.20 6.16
C THR A 143 -18.01 30.13 5.21
N LYS A 144 -17.06 31.06 5.32
CA LYS A 144 -15.84 31.04 4.51
C LYS A 144 -14.98 29.82 4.77
N ARG A 145 -14.85 29.39 6.01
CA ARG A 145 -14.08 28.18 6.37
C ARG A 145 -14.74 26.92 5.80
N LYS A 146 -16.07 26.79 5.91
CA LYS A 146 -16.82 25.67 5.32
C LYS A 146 -16.67 25.61 3.79
N ALA A 147 -16.75 26.76 3.12
CA ALA A 147 -16.53 26.85 1.68
C ALA A 147 -15.06 26.52 1.29
N ASN A 148 -14.10 26.81 2.17
CA ASN A 148 -12.68 26.52 1.99
C ASN A 148 -12.27 25.14 2.52
N PHE A 149 -13.17 24.14 2.49
CA PHE A 149 -12.92 22.78 2.97
C PHE A 149 -12.35 22.72 4.40
N ASN A 150 -12.86 23.57 5.29
CA ASN A 150 -12.42 23.74 6.68
C ASN A 150 -10.94 24.17 6.86
N ARG A 151 -10.27 24.62 5.80
CA ARG A 151 -8.91 25.17 5.92
C ARG A 151 -8.93 26.51 6.68
N PRO A 152 -7.92 26.78 7.52
CA PRO A 152 -7.81 28.06 8.22
C PRO A 152 -7.75 29.22 7.21
N LEU A 153 -8.43 30.32 7.53
CA LEU A 153 -8.43 31.52 6.68
C LEU A 153 -7.19 32.39 6.90
N VAL A 154 -6.55 32.25 8.06
CA VAL A 154 -5.33 32.96 8.43
C VAL A 154 -4.38 31.92 9.00
N THR A 155 -3.27 31.69 8.32
CA THR A 155 -2.15 30.91 8.86
C THR A 155 -1.34 31.82 9.78
N LEU A 156 -1.31 31.49 11.07
CA LEU A 156 -0.42 32.17 12.00
C LEU A 156 1.00 31.66 11.69
N LYS A 157 1.98 32.57 11.57
CA LYS A 157 3.38 32.26 11.19
C LYS A 157 4.11 31.23 12.10
N ARG A 158 3.48 30.75 13.17
CA ARG A 158 4.03 29.72 14.07
C ARG A 158 3.98 28.32 13.43
N ASP A 159 2.98 28.06 12.59
CA ASP A 159 2.80 26.76 11.95
C ASP A 159 3.96 26.43 11.01
N GLU A 160 4.57 27.41 10.31
CA GLU A 160 5.74 27.16 9.44
C GLU A 160 6.97 26.65 10.21
N VAL A 161 7.14 27.10 11.45
CA VAL A 161 8.26 26.67 12.32
C VAL A 161 7.98 25.29 12.89
N ASP A 162 6.74 25.02 13.31
CA ASP A 162 6.33 23.71 13.82
C ASP A 162 6.32 22.65 12.70
N ASP A 163 5.90 23.00 11.48
CA ASP A 163 5.96 22.14 10.29
C ASP A 163 7.43 21.80 9.92
N LEU A 164 8.33 22.77 10.00
CA LEU A 164 9.75 22.55 9.75
C LEU A 164 10.38 21.66 10.83
N ALA A 165 10.06 21.90 12.10
CA ALA A 165 10.52 21.08 13.21
C ALA A 165 10.03 19.62 13.09
N GLN A 166 8.78 19.44 12.67
CA GLN A 166 8.19 18.12 12.40
C GLN A 166 8.90 17.43 11.23
N GLN A 167 9.20 18.16 10.15
CA GLN A 167 9.92 17.64 8.99
C GLN A 167 11.34 17.20 9.36
N GLU A 168 12.06 17.99 10.15
CA GLU A 168 13.39 17.62 10.65
C GLU A 168 13.34 16.36 11.51
N GLN A 169 12.35 16.26 12.40
CA GLN A 169 12.17 15.08 13.26
C GLN A 169 11.87 13.82 12.44
N ASP A 170 11.04 13.92 11.40
CA ASP A 170 10.74 12.81 10.48
C ASP A 170 11.98 12.37 9.67
N VAL A 171 12.79 13.32 9.20
CA VAL A 171 14.07 13.03 8.53
C VAL A 171 15.02 12.30 9.48
N LEU A 172 15.15 12.79 10.72
CA LEU A 172 15.97 12.18 11.75
C LEU A 172 15.48 10.78 12.11
N TYR A 173 14.17 10.58 12.23
CA TYR A 173 13.58 9.28 12.54
C TYR A 173 13.81 8.26 11.44
N ARG A 174 13.59 8.62 10.16
CA ARG A 174 13.90 7.73 9.02
C ARG A 174 15.38 7.38 8.97
N ARG A 175 16.26 8.34 9.22
CA ARG A 175 17.71 8.12 9.27
C ARG A 175 18.09 7.18 10.42
N LEU A 176 17.50 7.37 11.60
CA LEU A 176 17.72 6.50 12.76
C LEU A 176 17.22 5.06 12.49
N GLN A 177 16.07 4.89 11.83
CA GLN A 177 15.58 3.57 11.44
C GLN A 177 16.53 2.86 10.47
N LEU A 178 17.07 3.56 9.48
CA LEU A 178 18.09 3.01 8.58
C LEU A 178 19.33 2.52 9.33
N PHE A 179 19.84 3.32 10.28
CA PHE A 179 20.96 2.90 11.12
C PHE A 179 20.63 1.70 12.01
N THR A 180 19.42 1.67 12.57
CA THR A 180 18.95 0.57 13.41
C THR A 180 18.85 -0.73 12.61
N HIS A 181 18.29 -0.69 11.40
CA HIS A 181 18.23 -1.85 10.51
C HIS A 181 19.62 -2.31 10.09
N LEU A 182 20.49 -1.38 9.66
CA LEU A 182 21.85 -1.72 9.26
C LEU A 182 22.65 -2.38 10.40
N ARG A 183 22.50 -1.86 11.62
CA ARG A 183 23.09 -2.46 12.82
C ARG A 183 22.59 -3.87 13.05
N GLN A 184 21.27 -4.08 12.99
CA GLN A 184 20.70 -5.42 13.15
C GLN A 184 21.19 -6.38 12.07
N ASP A 185 21.33 -5.93 10.83
CA ASP A 185 21.81 -6.76 9.73
C ASP A 185 23.27 -7.15 9.94
N LEU A 186 24.12 -6.21 10.35
CA LEU A 186 25.51 -6.47 10.71
C LEU A 186 25.65 -7.37 11.94
N GLU A 187 24.81 -7.18 12.95
CA GLU A 187 24.75 -8.07 14.11
C GLU A 187 24.30 -9.48 13.69
N ARG A 188 23.33 -9.62 12.79
CA ARG A 188 22.89 -10.91 12.24
C ARG A 188 23.97 -11.61 11.43
N VAL A 189 24.70 -10.92 10.53
CA VAL A 189 25.85 -11.55 9.84
C VAL A 189 27.00 -11.86 10.80
N SER A 190 27.17 -11.09 11.88
CA SER A 190 28.17 -11.41 12.92
C SER A 190 27.77 -12.60 13.80
N VAL A 191 26.48 -12.77 14.11
CA VAL A 191 25.93 -13.89 14.89
C VAL A 191 25.86 -15.18 14.07
N CYS A 192 25.81 -15.11 12.74
CA CYS A 192 25.94 -16.27 11.85
C CYS A 192 27.34 -16.91 11.83
N VAL A 193 28.32 -16.41 12.60
CA VAL A 193 29.67 -17.01 12.72
C VAL A 193 29.77 -18.01 13.89
N CYS A 194 28.71 -18.28 14.66
CA CYS A 194 28.81 -19.12 15.88
C CYS A 194 27.81 -20.28 16.02
N VAL A 195 27.20 -20.78 14.94
CA VAL A 195 26.51 -22.09 15.00
C VAL A 195 26.88 -22.93 13.79
N TYR A 196 28.09 -23.47 13.79
CA TYR A 196 28.42 -24.79 13.21
C TYR A 196 29.78 -25.21 13.80
N MET A 197 29.71 -25.90 14.95
CA MET A 197 30.47 -27.15 15.09
C MET A 197 29.89 -28.18 14.12
#